data_AF-A0A4U0ZSS2-F1
#
_entry.id   AF-A0A4U0ZSS2-F1
#
_cell.length_a   1.000
_cell.length_b   1.000
_cell.length_c   1.000
_cell.angle_alpha   90.00
_cell.angle_beta   90.00
_cell.angle_gamma   90.00
#
_symmetry.space_group_name_H-M   'P 1'
#
loop_
_entity.id
_entity.type
_entity.pdbx_description
1 polymer ?
#
loop_
_entity_poly.entity_id
_entity_poly.type
_entity_poly.pdbx_seq_one_letter_code
_entity_poly.pdbx_strand_id
1 'polypeptide(L)'
;MIVDLIDFLKKHQQAVQVYCIIAIAIMLVWSFLGVDTHHAHTWMEVHIPGFWSLFTLISCVVLIYFSRWLGKSGIETREDYYDK
;
A
#
# COMPACT_ATOMS: atom_id res chain seq x y z
N MET A 1 12.14 -11.66 20.44
CA MET A 1 11.08 -10.62 20.41
C MET A 1 10.68 -10.22 18.99
N ILE A 2 11.55 -9.61 18.17
CA ILE A 2 11.20 -9.29 16.77
C ILE A 2 11.00 -10.54 15.92
N VAL A 3 11.83 -11.57 16.11
CA VAL A 3 11.71 -12.85 15.38
C VAL A 3 10.38 -13.53 15.69
N ASP A 4 10.00 -13.59 16.97
CA ASP A 4 8.72 -14.19 17.41
C ASP A 4 7.50 -13.46 16.83
N LEU A 5 7.57 -12.12 16.70
CA LEU A 5 6.53 -11.32 16.06
C LEU A 5 6.44 -11.63 14.57
N ILE A 6 7.57 -11.73 13.87
CA ILE A 6 7.61 -12.08 12.45
C ILE A 6 7.04 -13.48 12.24
N ASP A 7 7.41 -14.45 13.07
CA ASP A 7 6.91 -15.83 12.99
C ASP A 7 5.41 -15.90 13.27
N PHE A 8 4.91 -15.12 14.24
CA PHE A 8 3.48 -14.98 14.50
C PHE A 8 2.74 -14.43 13.28
N LEU A 9 3.23 -13.33 12.68
CA LEU A 9 2.61 -12.73 11.50
C LEU A 9 2.66 -13.67 10.28
N LYS A 10 3.75 -14.41 10.08
CA LYS A 10 3.87 -15.44 9.04
C LYS A 10 2.87 -16.58 9.27
N LYS A 11 2.75 -17.07 10.51
CA LYS A 11 1.82 -18.14 10.85
C LYS A 11 0.36 -17.74 10.60
N HIS A 12 0.03 -16.46 10.78
CA HIS A 12 -1.30 -15.90 10.57
C HIS A 12 -1.41 -15.08 9.27
N GLN A 13 -0.56 -15.33 8.28
CA GLN A 13 -0.45 -14.53 7.07
C GLN A 13 -1.80 -14.33 6.35
N GLN A 14 -2.62 -15.38 6.24
CA GLN A 14 -3.94 -15.27 5.61
C GLN A 14 -4.86 -14.29 6.37
N ALA A 15 -4.87 -14.36 7.71
CA ALA A 15 -5.66 -13.45 8.51
C ALA A 15 -5.17 -12.01 8.37
N VAL A 16 -3.85 -11.78 8.41
CA VAL A 16 -3.23 -10.46 8.21
C VAL A 16 -3.62 -9.89 6.84
N GLN A 17 -3.53 -10.69 5.77
CA GLN A 17 -3.93 -10.27 4.43
C GLN A 17 -5.40 -9.85 4.39
N VAL A 18 -6.29 -10.66 4.97
CA VAL A 18 -7.73 -10.35 5.03
C VAL A 18 -7.98 -9.05 5.80
N TYR A 19 -7.34 -8.85 6.95
CA TYR A 19 -7.47 -7.61 7.73
C TYR A 19 -6.98 -6.39 6.96
N CYS A 20 -5.84 -6.49 6.25
CA CYS A 20 -5.35 -5.40 5.41
C CYS A 20 -6.31 -5.07 4.27
N ILE A 21 -6.88 -6.09 3.60
CA ILE A 21 -7.87 -5.89 2.53
C ILE A 21 -9.14 -5.24 3.07
N ILE A 22 -9.61 -5.70 4.24
CA ILE A 22 -10.77 -5.10 4.93
C ILE A 22 -10.49 -3.63 5.25
N ALA A 23 -9.32 -3.30 5.80
CA ALA A 23 -8.93 -1.93 6.10
C ALA A 23 -8.94 -1.04 4.84
N ILE A 24 -8.37 -1.53 3.74
CA ILE A 24 -8.41 -0.83 2.43
C ILE A 24 -9.86 -0.62 1.97
N ALA A 25 -10.71 -1.65 2.06
CA ALA A 25 -12.11 -1.56 1.67
C ALA A 25 -12.88 -0.53 2.51
N ILE A 26 -12.66 -0.50 3.83
CA ILE A 26 -13.26 0.50 4.73
C ILE A 26 -12.81 1.91 4.35
N MET A 27 -11.53 2.12 4.10
CA MET A 27 -11.00 3.43 3.68
C MET A 27 -11.60 3.89 2.36
N LEU A 28 -11.76 2.98 1.39
CA LEU A 28 -12.44 3.28 0.13
C LEU A 28 -13.88 3.67 0.38
N VAL A 29 -14.67 2.84 1.05
CA VAL A 29 -16.09 3.12 1.36
C VAL A 29 -16.25 4.46 2.06
N TRP A 30 -15.41 4.75 3.06
CA TRP A 30 -15.41 6.06 3.74
C TRP A 30 -15.10 7.22 2.80
N SER A 31 -14.17 7.03 1.86
CA SER A 31 -13.84 8.05 0.86
C SER A 31 -14.97 8.32 -0.13
N PHE A 32 -15.83 7.33 -0.41
CA PHE A 32 -17.00 7.48 -1.28
C PHE A 32 -18.21 8.08 -0.55
N LEU A 33 -18.43 7.72 0.71
CA LEU A 33 -19.64 8.07 1.46
C LEU A 33 -19.48 9.25 2.43
N GLY A 34 -18.28 9.45 2.98
CA GLY A 34 -18.04 10.37 4.09
C GLY A 34 -17.28 11.66 3.70
N VAL A 35 -16.80 11.76 2.47
CA VAL A 35 -16.08 12.96 2.00
C VAL A 35 -17.06 13.87 1.25
N ASP A 36 -17.39 15.00 1.87
CA ASP A 36 -18.13 16.08 1.21
C ASP A 36 -17.24 16.75 0.15
N THR A 37 -17.60 16.60 -1.12
CA THR A 37 -16.87 17.20 -2.27
C THR A 37 -17.27 18.64 -2.57
N HIS A 38 -18.01 19.30 -1.66
CA HIS A 38 -18.58 20.63 -1.86
C HIS A 38 -17.53 21.76 -1.97
N HIS A 39 -16.28 21.50 -1.55
CA HIS A 39 -15.12 22.39 -1.71
C HIS A 39 -13.95 21.71 -2.43
N ALA A 40 -14.25 20.89 -3.44
CA ALA A 40 -13.21 20.28 -4.26
C ALA A 40 -12.37 21.35 -4.97
N HIS A 41 -11.07 21.38 -4.71
CA HIS A 41 -10.14 22.37 -5.24
C HIS A 41 -9.60 21.98 -6.63
N THR A 42 -9.83 20.74 -7.07
CA THR A 42 -9.41 20.25 -8.38
C THR A 42 -10.57 19.58 -9.13
N TRP A 43 -10.59 19.71 -10.47
CA TRP A 43 -11.62 19.11 -11.33
C TRP A 43 -11.76 17.59 -11.15
N MET A 44 -10.64 16.91 -10.85
CA MET A 44 -10.58 15.47 -10.64
C MET A 44 -11.30 15.04 -9.34
N GLU A 45 -11.20 15.82 -8.27
CA GLU A 45 -11.90 15.59 -6.99
C GLU A 45 -13.43 15.75 -7.12
N VAL A 46 -13.88 16.61 -8.04
CA VAL A 46 -15.32 16.82 -8.31
C VAL A 46 -15.92 15.62 -9.07
N HIS A 47 -15.20 15.08 -10.04
CA HIS A 47 -15.74 14.07 -10.97
C HIS A 47 -15.51 12.62 -10.51
N ILE A 48 -14.50 12.39 -9.68
CA ILE A 48 -14.12 11.04 -9.24
C ILE A 48 -14.35 10.92 -7.73
N PRO A 49 -15.48 10.33 -7.29
CA PRO A 49 -15.68 10.05 -5.89
C PRO A 49 -14.61 9.05 -5.42
N GLY A 50 -14.07 9.25 -4.22
CA GLY A 50 -12.96 8.44 -3.71
C GLY A 50 -11.60 8.66 -4.42
N PHE A 51 -11.41 9.79 -5.12
CA PHE A 51 -10.16 10.08 -5.85
C PHE A 51 -8.89 9.85 -5.02
N TRP A 52 -8.84 10.38 -3.80
CA TRP A 52 -7.64 10.32 -2.95
C TRP A 52 -7.26 8.91 -2.51
N SER A 53 -8.23 8.06 -2.18
CA SER A 53 -7.95 6.67 -1.80
C SER A 53 -7.55 5.83 -3.01
N LEU A 54 -8.17 6.04 -4.17
CA LEU A 54 -7.76 5.40 -5.42
C LEU A 54 -6.35 5.84 -5.82
N PHE A 55 -6.06 7.14 -5.78
CA PHE A 55 -4.75 7.71 -6.09
C PHE A 55 -3.67 7.14 -5.17
N THR A 56 -3.96 7.04 -3.87
CA THR A 56 -3.03 6.44 -2.89
C THR A 56 -2.75 4.97 -3.20
N LEU A 57 -3.78 4.17 -3.49
CA LEU A 57 -3.60 2.76 -3.85
C LEU A 57 -2.75 2.59 -5.12
N ILE A 58 -3.05 3.36 -6.16
CA ILE A 58 -2.28 3.33 -7.41
C ILE A 58 -0.83 3.77 -7.15
N SER A 59 -0.64 4.85 -6.38
CA SER A 59 0.69 5.35 -6.04
C SER A 59 1.52 4.31 -5.28
N CYS A 60 0.93 3.62 -4.31
CA CYS A 60 1.59 2.50 -3.60
C CYS A 60 2.04 1.40 -4.57
N VAL A 61 1.16 0.98 -5.49
CA VAL A 61 1.51 -0.04 -6.49
C VAL A 61 2.67 0.44 -7.37
N VAL A 62 2.58 1.67 -7.90
CA VAL A 62 3.63 2.28 -8.73
C VAL A 62 4.96 2.33 -7.98
N LEU A 63 4.96 2.79 -6.72
CA LEU A 63 6.16 2.87 -5.89
C LEU A 63 6.77 1.49 -5.64
N ILE A 64 5.97 0.46 -5.38
CA ILE A 64 6.46 -0.92 -5.20
C ILE A 64 7.14 -1.41 -6.47
N TYR A 65 6.49 -1.27 -7.63
CA TYR A 65 7.07 -1.71 -8.89
C TYR A 65 8.33 -0.92 -9.26
N PHE A 66 8.29 0.40 -9.06
CA PHE A 66 9.43 1.27 -9.33
C PHE A 66 10.61 0.94 -8.43
N SER A 67 10.38 0.74 -7.12
CA SER A 67 11.40 0.32 -6.16
C SER A 67 12.01 -1.03 -6.53
N ARG A 68 11.18 -2.01 -6.93
CA ARG A 68 11.64 -3.32 -7.39
C ARG A 68 12.47 -3.23 -8.67
N TRP A 69 12.08 -2.37 -9.60
CA TRP A 69 12.82 -2.13 -10.82
C TRP A 69 14.20 -1.52 -10.51
N LEU A 70 14.24 -0.49 -9.66
CA LEU A 70 15.49 0.15 -9.22
C LEU A 70 16.44 -0.82 -8.50
N GLY A 71 15.92 -1.68 -7.62
CA GLY A 71 16.73 -2.71 -6.95
C GLY A 71 17.40 -3.64 -7.96
N LYS A 72 16.63 -4.14 -8.93
CA LYS A 72 17.12 -4.98 -10.04
C LYS A 72 18.08 -4.27 -10.99
N SER A 73 18.06 -2.94 -11.06
CA SER A 73 19.02 -2.16 -11.87
C SER A 73 20.44 -2.14 -11.27
N GLY A 74 20.67 -2.82 -10.15
CA GLY A 74 22.02 -3.01 -9.59
C GLY A 74 22.32 -2.14 -8.37
N ILE A 75 21.30 -1.52 -7.77
CA ILE A 75 21.45 -0.80 -6.49
C ILE A 75 21.48 -1.79 -5.30
N GLU A 76 20.86 -2.96 -5.46
CA GLU A 76 20.81 -3.97 -4.40
C GLU A 76 22.16 -4.68 -4.26
N THR A 77 22.71 -4.65 -3.04
CA THR A 77 23.91 -5.42 -2.68
C THR A 77 23.62 -6.91 -2.80
N ARG A 78 24.58 -7.68 -3.32
CA ARG A 78 24.44 -9.12 -3.50
C ARG A 78 24.17 -9.81 -2.16
N GLU A 79 23.31 -10.83 -2.17
CA GLU A 79 22.91 -11.57 -0.96
C GLU A 79 24.10 -12.23 -0.24
N ASP A 80 25.18 -12.57 -0.97
CA ASP A 80 26.40 -13.19 -0.46
C ASP A 80 27.44 -12.21 0.10
N TYR A 81 27.08 -10.93 0.29
CA TYR A 81 28.04 -9.90 0.71
C TYR A 81 28.65 -10.15 2.09
N TYR A 82 27.89 -10.74 3.02
CA TYR A 82 28.33 -11.05 4.39
C TYR A 82 28.74 -12.51 4.59
N ASP A 83 28.66 -13.35 3.55
CA ASP A 83 29.08 -14.76 3.61
C ASP A 83 30.60 -14.93 3.40
N LYS A 84 31.37 -13.85 3.59
CA LYS A 84 32.83 -13.79 3.49
C LYS A 84 33.46 -13.39 4.81
#